data_AF-Q8GL10-F1
#
_entry.id   AF-Q8GL10-F1
#
_cell.length_a   1.000
_cell.length_b   1.000
_cell.length_c   1.000
_cell.angle_alpha   90.00
_cell.angle_beta   90.00
_cell.angle_gamma   90.00
#
_symmetry.space_group_name_H-M   'P 1'
#
loop_
_entity.id
_entity.type
_entity.pdbx_description
1 polymer ?
#
loop_
_entity_poly.entity_id
_entity_poly.type
_entity_poly.pdbx_seq_one_letter_code
_entity_poly.pdbx_strand_id
1 'polypeptide(L)'
;MSIKNKMIITKRIDIKENMSKMESLEEIHKEEYLRLKDKLKTLTTDDIYNKIETAKILNAINQKKLYILDGYKNFYSFLADFKIAKSQAYKYIKIVSGVEKGIIDYNFIANNGIEKTIKQLESNNVIKKSRQNPIKPLRFQLKKQESYDFYKKNGKFTGFLLEELLESQTDLINKLLKKYKQLKG
;
A
#
# COMPACT_ATOMS: atom_id res chain seq x y z
N MET A 1 -11.65 -71.07 50.72
CA MET A 1 -10.65 -69.97 50.67
C MET A 1 -11.24 -68.88 49.75
N SER A 2 -11.79 -67.80 50.32
CA SER A 2 -12.55 -66.80 49.56
C SER A 2 -11.64 -65.65 49.10
N ILE A 3 -11.59 -65.42 47.79
CA ILE A 3 -10.77 -64.37 47.16
C ILE A 3 -11.52 -63.04 47.28
N LYS A 4 -10.96 -62.12 48.08
CA LYS A 4 -11.44 -60.74 48.19
C LYS A 4 -11.22 -59.99 46.87
N ASN A 5 -12.29 -59.60 46.20
CA ASN A 5 -12.25 -58.58 45.16
C ASN A 5 -11.84 -57.23 45.78
N LYS A 6 -10.64 -56.74 45.44
CA LYS A 6 -10.23 -55.35 45.72
C LYS A 6 -10.90 -54.43 44.69
N MET A 7 -11.79 -53.56 45.15
CA MET A 7 -12.30 -52.45 44.34
C MET A 7 -11.15 -51.52 43.94
N ILE A 8 -10.97 -51.33 42.63
CA ILE A 8 -10.11 -50.26 42.09
C ILE A 8 -10.95 -48.99 42.10
N ILE A 9 -10.69 -48.11 43.06
CA ILE A 9 -11.27 -46.76 43.07
C ILE A 9 -10.52 -45.95 41.99
N THR A 10 -11.15 -45.75 40.84
CA THR A 10 -10.66 -44.77 39.86
C THR A 10 -10.71 -43.38 40.52
N LYS A 11 -9.55 -42.71 40.57
CA LYS A 11 -9.46 -41.30 41.00
C LYS A 11 -10.49 -40.49 40.21
N ARG A 12 -11.50 -39.94 40.88
CA ARG A 12 -12.32 -38.85 40.35
C ARG A 12 -11.38 -37.66 40.20
N ILE A 13 -10.86 -37.43 39.00
CA ILE A 13 -10.19 -36.17 38.66
C ILE A 13 -11.28 -35.12 38.69
N ASP A 14 -11.17 -34.15 39.61
CA ASP A 14 -12.20 -33.15 39.89
C ASP A 14 -12.43 -32.26 38.66
N ILE A 15 -13.52 -32.54 37.95
CA ILE A 15 -14.00 -31.77 36.79
C ILE A 15 -14.15 -30.28 37.14
N LYS A 16 -14.49 -29.97 38.40
CA LYS A 16 -14.59 -28.59 38.92
C LYS A 16 -13.25 -27.85 38.91
N GLU A 17 -12.14 -28.52 39.25
CA GLU A 17 -10.82 -27.88 39.30
C GLU A 17 -10.34 -27.52 37.89
N ASN A 18 -10.58 -28.40 36.90
CA ASN A 18 -10.26 -28.11 35.51
C ASN A 18 -11.15 -27.02 34.90
N MET A 19 -12.44 -26.97 35.27
CA MET A 19 -13.36 -25.91 34.84
C MET A 19 -12.91 -24.53 35.39
N SER A 20 -12.53 -24.46 36.67
CA SER A 20 -11.99 -23.23 37.28
C SER A 20 -10.63 -22.79 36.71
N LYS A 21 -9.77 -23.74 36.32
CA LYS A 21 -8.49 -23.44 35.63
C LYS A 21 -8.70 -22.96 34.20
N MET A 22 -9.71 -23.49 33.49
CA MET A 22 -10.10 -22.99 32.18
C MET A 22 -10.71 -21.59 32.27
N GLU A 23 -11.62 -21.35 33.21
CA GLU A 23 -12.22 -20.03 33.45
C GLU A 23 -11.16 -18.98 33.79
N SER A 24 -10.20 -19.30 34.66
CA SER A 24 -9.09 -18.39 34.99
C SER A 24 -8.13 -18.17 33.81
N LEU A 25 -7.88 -19.16 32.95
CA LEU A 25 -7.07 -18.99 31.75
C LEU A 25 -7.77 -18.11 30.70
N GLU A 26 -9.09 -18.28 30.54
CA GLU A 26 -9.91 -17.42 29.66
C GLU A 26 -9.94 -15.97 30.15
N GLU A 27 -10.02 -15.75 31.46
CA GLU A 27 -9.92 -14.42 32.06
C GLU A 27 -8.55 -13.78 31.83
N ILE A 28 -7.46 -14.53 32.01
CA ILE A 28 -6.09 -14.07 31.73
C ILE A 28 -5.94 -13.69 30.26
N HIS A 29 -6.41 -14.55 29.33
CA HIS A 29 -6.34 -14.26 27.90
C HIS A 29 -7.18 -13.03 27.51
N LYS A 30 -8.34 -12.84 28.15
CA LYS A 30 -9.19 -11.68 27.93
C LYS A 30 -8.54 -10.39 28.45
N GLU A 31 -7.91 -10.43 29.61
CA GLU A 31 -7.17 -9.29 30.16
C GLU A 31 -5.97 -8.94 29.28
N GLU A 32 -5.20 -9.94 28.83
CA GLU A 32 -4.09 -9.74 27.91
C GLU A 32 -4.55 -9.14 26.57
N TYR A 33 -5.65 -9.65 26.01
CA TYR A 33 -6.25 -9.11 24.80
C TYR A 33 -6.63 -7.63 24.96
N LEU A 34 -7.31 -7.27 26.06
CA LEU A 34 -7.71 -5.88 26.32
C LEU A 34 -6.49 -4.96 26.45
N ARG A 35 -5.47 -5.40 27.18
CA ARG A 35 -4.20 -4.67 27.32
C ARG A 35 -3.52 -4.45 25.97
N LEU A 36 -3.41 -5.50 25.15
CA LEU A 36 -2.79 -5.42 23.82
C LEU A 36 -3.60 -4.52 22.88
N LYS A 37 -4.94 -4.61 22.93
CA LYS A 37 -5.85 -3.77 22.14
C LYS A 37 -5.68 -2.29 22.48
N ASP A 38 -5.64 -1.94 23.75
CA ASP A 38 -5.49 -0.54 24.16
C ASP A 38 -4.08 0.00 23.91
N LYS A 39 -3.05 -0.83 24.08
CA LYS A 39 -1.70 -0.50 23.64
C LYS A 39 -1.64 -0.24 22.13
N LEU A 40 -2.29 -1.08 21.33
CA LEU A 40 -2.34 -0.90 19.88
C LEU A 40 -3.04 0.40 19.49
N LYS A 41 -4.18 0.73 20.11
CA LYS A 41 -4.87 2.01 19.88
C LYS A 41 -3.94 3.19 20.13
N THR A 42 -3.29 3.20 21.31
CA THR A 42 -2.35 4.27 21.70
C THR A 42 -1.23 4.42 20.68
N LEU A 43 -0.57 3.31 20.33
CA LEU A 43 0.52 3.31 19.33
C LEU A 43 0.05 3.82 17.96
N THR A 44 -1.15 3.43 17.51
CA THR A 44 -1.68 3.90 16.22
C THR A 44 -2.05 5.38 16.24
N THR A 45 -2.59 5.87 17.36
CA THR A 45 -2.91 7.29 17.55
C THR A 45 -1.63 8.13 17.57
N ASP A 46 -0.62 7.71 18.34
CA ASP A 46 0.67 8.38 18.42
C ASP A 46 1.38 8.39 17.07
N ASP A 47 1.34 7.29 16.32
CA ASP A 47 1.89 7.22 14.97
C ASP A 47 1.23 8.25 14.03
N ILE A 48 -0.09 8.44 14.10
CA ILE A 48 -0.77 9.45 13.28
C ILE A 48 -0.32 10.87 13.68
N TYR A 49 -0.26 11.18 14.98
CA TYR A 49 0.22 12.48 15.45
C TYR A 49 1.67 12.75 15.05
N ASN A 50 2.55 11.76 15.22
CA ASN A 50 3.95 11.85 14.80
C ASN A 50 4.08 12.10 13.30
N LYS A 51 3.23 11.48 12.47
CA LYS A 51 3.18 11.74 11.03
C LYS A 51 2.68 13.14 10.69
N ILE A 52 1.71 13.66 11.44
CA ILE A 52 1.23 15.05 11.30
C ILE A 52 2.35 16.04 11.61
N GLU A 53 3.07 15.85 12.72
CA GLU A 53 4.18 16.71 13.10
C GLU A 53 5.34 16.62 12.10
N THR A 54 5.66 15.41 11.67
CA THR A 54 6.63 15.20 10.58
C THR A 54 6.24 16.00 9.34
N ALA A 55 4.96 15.98 8.95
CA ALA A 55 4.49 16.73 7.79
C ALA A 55 4.66 18.24 7.95
N LYS A 56 4.35 18.78 9.13
CA LYS A 56 4.57 20.21 9.45
C LYS A 56 6.05 20.60 9.35
N ILE A 57 6.93 19.82 9.98
CA ILE A 57 8.39 20.06 9.97
C ILE A 57 8.93 20.02 8.54
N LEU A 58 8.61 18.96 7.78
CA LEU A 58 9.05 18.83 6.39
C LEU A 58 8.54 19.96 5.50
N ASN A 59 7.29 20.39 5.67
CA ASN A 59 6.75 21.52 4.93
C ASN A 59 7.50 22.82 5.27
N ALA A 60 7.75 23.10 6.55
CA ALA A 60 8.48 24.28 6.99
C ALA A 60 9.92 24.30 6.46
N ILE A 61 10.66 23.18 6.56
CA ILE A 61 12.02 23.04 6.01
C ILE A 61 12.02 23.26 4.50
N ASN A 62 11.06 22.67 3.78
CA ASN A 62 10.98 22.79 2.32
C ASN A 62 10.63 24.22 1.87
N GLN A 63 9.62 24.84 2.47
CA GLN A 63 9.19 26.21 2.12
C GLN A 63 10.28 27.25 2.38
N LYS A 64 10.96 27.15 3.53
CA LYS A 64 12.04 28.06 3.93
C LYS A 64 13.41 27.66 3.38
N LYS A 65 13.50 26.54 2.66
CA LYS A 65 14.74 25.95 2.13
C LYS A 65 15.83 25.76 3.19
N LEU A 66 15.45 25.39 4.42
CA LEU A 66 16.39 25.27 5.55
C LEU A 66 17.41 24.14 5.38
N TYR A 67 17.11 23.17 4.53
CA TYR A 67 18.04 22.09 4.17
C TYR A 67 19.36 22.60 3.57
N ILE A 68 19.43 23.85 3.10
CA ILE A 68 20.67 24.45 2.59
C ILE A 68 21.69 24.67 3.72
N LEU A 69 21.24 24.83 4.97
CA LEU A 69 22.12 25.04 6.12
C LEU A 69 23.05 23.86 6.37
N ASP A 70 22.59 22.65 6.05
CA ASP A 70 23.37 21.41 6.13
C ASP A 70 24.08 21.07 4.80
N GLY A 71 24.09 22.01 3.83
CA GLY A 71 24.77 21.85 2.55
C GLY A 71 24.02 21.01 1.50
N TYR A 72 22.77 20.62 1.73
CA TYR A 72 22.01 19.87 0.72
C TYR A 72 21.62 20.77 -0.47
N LYS A 73 21.89 20.28 -1.68
CA LYS A 73 21.53 20.98 -2.93
C LYS A 73 20.02 21.09 -3.15
N ASN A 74 19.24 20.15 -2.63
CA ASN A 74 17.79 20.13 -2.77
C ASN A 74 17.13 19.36 -1.61
N PHE A 75 15.84 19.63 -1.40
CA PHE A 75 15.05 19.01 -0.33
C PHE A 75 15.04 17.49 -0.39
N TYR A 76 15.03 16.88 -1.59
CA TYR A 76 15.01 15.42 -1.71
C TYR A 76 16.34 14.75 -1.34
N SER A 77 17.46 15.47 -1.46
CA SER A 77 18.75 15.00 -0.95
C SER A 77 18.76 15.02 0.58
N PHE A 78 18.18 16.04 1.20
CA PHE A 78 18.00 16.12 2.66
C PHE A 78 17.17 14.95 3.21
N LEU A 79 16.10 14.56 2.52
CA LEU A 79 15.23 13.46 2.97
C LEU A 79 15.93 12.09 3.06
N ALA A 80 17.04 11.90 2.32
CA ALA A 80 17.75 10.62 2.29
C ALA A 80 18.22 10.18 3.68
N ASP A 81 18.54 11.14 4.55
CA ASP A 81 19.12 10.88 5.86
C ASP A 81 18.07 10.46 6.91
N PHE A 82 16.80 10.72 6.64
CA PHE A 82 15.69 10.44 7.56
C PHE A 82 14.89 9.19 7.19
N LYS A 83 15.36 8.39 6.22
CA LYS A 83 14.64 7.22 5.67
C LYS A 83 13.23 7.58 5.15
N ILE A 84 13.03 8.81 4.68
CA ILE A 84 11.75 9.27 4.14
C ILE A 84 11.78 9.19 2.61
N ALA A 85 10.88 8.38 2.05
CA ALA A 85 10.75 8.28 0.60
C ALA A 85 10.23 9.60 0.00
N LYS A 86 10.71 9.97 -1.20
CA LYS A 86 10.25 11.19 -1.91
C LYS A 86 8.73 11.24 -2.08
N SER A 87 8.10 10.09 -2.35
CA SER A 87 6.65 9.96 -2.51
C SER A 87 5.90 10.22 -1.20
N GLN A 88 6.47 9.84 -0.06
CA GLN A 88 5.91 10.09 1.26
C GLN A 88 6.04 11.56 1.65
N ALA A 89 7.21 12.16 1.46
CA ALA A 89 7.41 13.58 1.71
C ALA A 89 6.50 14.47 0.84
N TYR A 90 6.31 14.10 -0.44
CA TYR A 90 5.34 14.77 -1.31
C TYR A 90 3.93 14.72 -0.73
N LYS A 91 3.47 13.54 -0.27
CA LYS A 91 2.16 13.39 0.39
C LYS A 91 2.04 14.25 1.63
N TYR A 92 3.08 14.28 2.48
CA TYR A 92 3.11 15.10 3.69
C TYR A 92 3.01 16.60 3.42
N ILE A 93 3.77 17.12 2.46
CA ILE A 93 3.66 18.52 2.03
C ILE A 93 2.23 18.82 1.54
N LYS A 94 1.62 17.89 0.81
CA LYS A 94 0.24 18.05 0.31
C LYS A 94 -0.82 17.99 1.40
N ILE A 95 -0.59 17.24 2.47
CA ILE A 95 -1.45 17.26 3.65
C ILE A 95 -1.46 18.65 4.27
N VAL A 96 -0.28 19.24 4.51
CA VAL A 96 -0.20 20.59 5.08
C VAL A 96 -0.87 21.61 4.17
N SER A 97 -0.64 21.54 2.86
CA SER A 97 -1.32 22.42 1.89
C SER A 97 -2.85 22.24 1.88
N GLY A 98 -3.34 21.02 2.12
CA GLY A 98 -4.78 20.75 2.26
C GLY A 98 -5.38 21.39 3.50
N VAL A 99 -4.64 21.40 4.61
CA VAL A 99 -5.01 22.10 5.85
C VAL A 99 -4.99 23.61 5.67
N GLU A 100 -3.92 24.16 5.08
CA GLU A 100 -3.81 25.60 4.78
C GLU A 100 -4.96 26.10 3.88
N LYS A 101 -5.48 25.24 3.01
CA LYS A 101 -6.62 25.53 2.12
C LYS A 101 -7.99 25.27 2.75
N GLY A 102 -8.06 24.79 3.99
CA GLY A 102 -9.31 24.47 4.68
C GLY A 102 -10.08 23.27 4.11
N ILE A 103 -9.42 22.40 3.33
CA ILE A 103 -10.06 21.20 2.74
C ILE A 103 -10.18 20.07 3.76
N ILE A 104 -9.21 20.01 4.68
CA ILE A 104 -9.13 19.09 5.81
C ILE A 104 -8.59 19.86 7.01
N ASP A 105 -8.73 19.30 8.20
CA ASP A 105 -8.06 19.79 9.40
C ASP A 105 -7.25 18.66 10.07
N TYR A 106 -6.47 18.99 11.10
CA TYR A 106 -5.65 17.99 11.80
C TYR A 106 -6.49 16.97 12.59
N ASN A 107 -7.69 17.32 13.03
CA ASN A 107 -8.59 16.40 13.72
C ASN A 107 -9.16 15.36 12.75
N PHE A 108 -9.46 15.76 11.52
CA PHE A 108 -9.86 14.88 10.44
C PHE A 108 -8.77 13.85 10.16
N ILE A 109 -7.50 14.26 10.12
CA ILE A 109 -6.37 13.36 9.91
C ILE A 109 -6.21 12.41 11.09
N ALA A 110 -6.30 12.91 12.33
CA ALA A 110 -6.22 12.10 13.54
C ALA A 110 -7.30 11.00 13.57
N ASN A 111 -8.53 11.34 13.17
CA ASN A 111 -9.67 10.42 13.22
C ASN A 111 -9.75 9.45 12.02
N ASN A 112 -9.24 9.86 10.84
CA ASN A 112 -9.38 9.08 9.60
C ASN A 112 -8.08 8.43 9.13
N GLY A 113 -6.94 8.82 9.71
CA GLY A 113 -5.63 8.38 9.31
C GLY A 113 -5.14 8.99 7.99
N ILE A 114 -3.87 8.71 7.67
CA ILE A 114 -3.19 9.28 6.50
C ILE A 114 -3.82 8.82 5.18
N GLU A 115 -4.16 7.54 5.03
CA GLU A 115 -4.65 7.02 3.74
C GLU A 115 -5.97 7.65 3.30
N LYS A 116 -6.95 7.74 4.20
CA LYS A 116 -8.22 8.42 3.92
C LYS A 116 -8.01 9.91 3.63
N THR A 117 -7.09 10.55 4.36
CA THR A 117 -6.70 11.94 4.08
C THR A 117 -6.18 12.10 2.66
N ILE A 118 -5.28 11.23 2.21
CA ILE A 118 -4.74 11.28 0.84
C ILE A 118 -5.86 11.11 -0.20
N LYS A 119 -6.78 10.16 0.00
CA LYS A 119 -7.95 9.98 -0.89
C LYS A 119 -8.82 11.24 -0.96
N GLN A 120 -9.07 11.89 0.18
CA GLN A 120 -9.83 13.14 0.23
C GLN A 120 -9.14 14.24 -0.57
N LEU A 121 -7.81 14.36 -0.45
CA LEU A 121 -7.02 15.34 -1.19
C LEU A 121 -6.92 15.03 -2.69
N GLU A 122 -6.97 13.76 -3.08
CA GLU A 122 -7.07 13.34 -4.48
C GLU A 122 -8.41 13.71 -5.11
N SER A 123 -9.51 13.53 -4.37
CA SER A 123 -10.85 13.94 -4.82
C SER A 123 -10.96 15.46 -4.98
N ASN A 124 -10.25 16.23 -4.16
CA ASN A 124 -10.18 17.69 -4.22
C ASN A 124 -9.05 18.22 -5.13
N ASN A 125 -8.44 17.37 -5.95
CA ASN A 125 -7.34 17.72 -6.88
C ASN A 125 -6.10 18.38 -6.24
N VAL A 126 -5.92 18.28 -4.92
CA VAL A 126 -4.72 18.74 -4.21
C VAL A 126 -3.55 17.80 -4.49
N ILE A 127 -3.85 16.50 -4.53
CA ILE A 127 -2.95 15.43 -4.94
C ILE A 127 -3.42 14.92 -6.31
N LYS A 128 -2.49 14.84 -7.27
CA LYS A 128 -2.80 14.23 -8.56
C LYS A 128 -3.13 12.76 -8.33
N LYS A 129 -4.33 12.33 -8.75
CA LYS A 129 -4.65 10.91 -8.87
C LYS A 129 -3.58 10.24 -9.73
N SER A 130 -3.22 9.02 -9.35
CA SER A 130 -2.41 8.18 -10.23
C SER A 130 -3.12 8.09 -11.59
N ARG A 131 -2.40 8.45 -12.67
CA ARG A 131 -2.87 8.23 -14.03
C ARG A 131 -2.79 6.73 -14.32
N GLN A 132 -3.69 5.95 -13.74
CA GLN A 132 -3.90 4.58 -14.20
C GLN A 132 -4.52 4.69 -15.59
N ASN A 133 -3.77 4.27 -16.61
CA ASN A 133 -4.31 4.18 -17.95
C ASN A 133 -5.52 3.23 -17.90
N PRO A 134 -6.69 3.63 -18.45
CA PRO A 134 -7.88 2.79 -18.43
C PRO A 134 -7.66 1.46 -19.18
N ILE A 135 -6.72 1.46 -20.14
CA ILE A 135 -6.29 0.28 -20.89
C ILE A 135 -4.86 -0.05 -20.52
N LYS A 136 -4.60 -1.33 -20.21
CA LYS A 136 -3.24 -1.81 -19.90
C LYS A 136 -2.37 -1.67 -21.15
N PRO A 137 -1.17 -1.06 -21.05
CA PRO A 137 -0.29 -0.94 -22.20
C PRO A 137 0.19 -2.32 -22.66
N LEU A 138 0.04 -2.58 -23.96
CA LEU A 138 0.56 -3.79 -24.59
C LEU A 138 2.08 -3.69 -24.72
N ARG A 139 2.82 -4.73 -24.31
CA ARG A 139 4.29 -4.77 -24.38
C ARG A 139 4.72 -5.86 -25.35
N PHE A 140 5.52 -5.49 -26.34
CA PHE A 140 6.12 -6.41 -27.30
C PHE A 140 7.63 -6.51 -27.08
N GLN A 141 8.17 -7.73 -27.22
CA GLN A 141 9.60 -7.94 -27.38
C GLN A 141 9.90 -8.15 -28.86
N LEU A 142 10.47 -7.14 -29.50
CA LEU A 142 10.82 -7.18 -30.92
C LEU A 142 12.20 -7.81 -31.10
N LYS A 143 12.39 -8.57 -32.19
CA LYS A 143 13.64 -9.28 -32.45
C LYS A 143 14.80 -8.39 -32.93
N LYS A 144 14.49 -7.20 -33.47
CA LYS A 144 15.47 -6.28 -34.07
C LYS A 144 15.33 -4.89 -33.45
N GLN A 145 16.48 -4.25 -33.20
CA GLN A 145 16.54 -2.90 -32.65
C GLN A 145 15.89 -1.86 -33.56
N GLU A 146 16.14 -1.95 -34.88
CA GLU A 146 15.53 -1.05 -35.89
C GLU A 146 13.99 -1.08 -35.83
N SER A 147 13.40 -2.27 -35.67
CA SER A 147 11.96 -2.41 -35.52
C SER A 147 11.46 -1.72 -34.24
N TYR A 148 12.19 -1.90 -33.14
CA TYR A 148 11.87 -1.22 -31.88
C TYR A 148 11.93 0.30 -32.02
N ASP A 149 12.99 0.84 -32.60
CA ASP A 149 13.15 2.29 -32.74
C ASP A 149 12.08 2.89 -33.65
N PHE A 150 11.72 2.21 -34.74
CA PHE A 150 10.64 2.63 -35.62
C PHE A 150 9.29 2.70 -34.90
N TYR A 151 8.86 1.62 -34.25
CA TYR A 151 7.55 1.59 -33.59
C TYR A 151 7.51 2.46 -32.34
N LYS A 152 8.63 2.58 -31.61
CA LYS A 152 8.75 3.50 -30.46
C LYS A 152 8.63 4.96 -30.89
N LYS A 153 9.33 5.36 -31.95
CA LYS A 153 9.23 6.72 -32.51
C LYS A 153 7.82 7.03 -32.99
N ASN A 154 7.13 6.02 -33.53
CA ASN A 154 5.81 6.14 -34.14
C ASN A 154 4.70 5.51 -33.28
N GLY A 155 4.71 5.72 -31.96
CA GLY A 155 3.79 5.03 -31.04
C GLY A 155 2.29 5.24 -31.34
N LYS A 156 1.87 6.45 -31.70
CA LYS A 156 0.47 6.74 -32.09
C LYS A 156 0.07 5.99 -33.37
N PHE A 157 0.93 6.05 -34.38
CA PHE A 157 0.72 5.32 -35.63
C PHE A 157 0.70 3.81 -35.40
N THR A 158 1.55 3.29 -34.51
CA THR A 158 1.56 1.86 -34.16
C THR A 158 0.25 1.43 -33.52
N GLY A 159 -0.32 2.26 -32.63
CA GLY A 159 -1.66 2.02 -32.06
C GLY A 159 -2.73 1.98 -33.15
N PHE A 160 -2.79 3.03 -33.97
CA PHE A 160 -3.71 3.11 -35.11
C PHE A 160 -3.58 1.91 -36.05
N LEU A 161 -2.36 1.53 -36.43
CA LEU A 161 -2.09 0.39 -37.30
C LEU A 161 -2.65 -0.91 -36.73
N LEU A 162 -2.49 -1.15 -35.44
CA LEU A 162 -2.97 -2.38 -34.81
C LEU A 162 -4.50 -2.42 -34.70
N GLU A 163 -5.14 -1.28 -34.46
CA GLU A 163 -6.60 -1.16 -34.46
C GLU A 163 -7.17 -1.34 -35.86
N GLU A 164 -6.64 -0.60 -36.85
CA GLU A 164 -7.07 -0.67 -38.25
C GLU A 164 -6.92 -2.09 -38.82
N LEU A 165 -5.78 -2.76 -38.54
CA LEU A 165 -5.58 -4.13 -39.01
C LEU A 165 -6.62 -5.10 -38.43
N LEU A 166 -7.01 -4.90 -37.17
CA LEU A 166 -7.98 -5.76 -36.50
C LEU A 166 -9.41 -5.51 -36.99
N GLU A 167 -9.75 -4.26 -37.28
CA GLU A 167 -11.09 -3.86 -37.71
C GLU A 167 -11.34 -4.15 -39.19
N SER A 168 -10.39 -3.81 -40.07
CA SER A 168 -10.61 -3.79 -41.53
C SER A 168 -9.78 -4.82 -42.31
N GLN A 169 -8.72 -5.39 -41.73
CA GLN A 169 -7.77 -6.29 -42.44
C GLN A 169 -7.63 -7.66 -41.78
N THR A 170 -8.74 -8.23 -41.30
CA THR A 170 -8.76 -9.53 -40.60
C THR A 170 -8.19 -10.68 -41.43
N ASP A 171 -8.38 -10.68 -42.75
CA ASP A 171 -7.80 -11.67 -43.67
C ASP A 171 -6.27 -11.64 -43.67
N LEU A 172 -5.69 -10.43 -43.66
CA LEU A 172 -4.25 -10.26 -43.59
C LEU A 172 -3.71 -10.75 -42.24
N ILE A 173 -4.40 -10.43 -41.14
CA ILE A 173 -4.07 -10.96 -39.80
C ILE A 173 -4.09 -12.49 -39.80
N ASN A 174 -5.15 -13.09 -40.34
CA ASN A 174 -5.30 -14.55 -40.38
C ASN A 174 -4.18 -15.21 -41.20
N LYS A 175 -3.80 -14.60 -42.33
CA LYS A 175 -2.66 -15.06 -43.15
C LYS A 175 -1.35 -15.00 -42.37
N LEU A 176 -1.08 -13.88 -41.69
CA LEU A 176 0.14 -13.71 -40.89
C LEU A 176 0.17 -14.66 -39.68
N LEU A 177 -0.97 -14.89 -39.03
CA LEU A 177 -1.11 -15.87 -37.95
C LEU A 177 -0.83 -17.29 -38.40
N LYS A 178 -1.36 -17.70 -39.57
CA LYS A 178 -1.06 -19.02 -40.17
C LYS A 178 0.43 -19.17 -40.44
N LYS A 179 1.06 -18.17 -41.06
CA LYS A 179 2.51 -18.16 -41.32
C LYS A 179 3.32 -18.24 -40.02
N TYR A 180 2.94 -17.47 -39.00
CA TYR A 180 3.60 -17.49 -37.69
C TYR A 180 3.52 -18.86 -37.01
N LYS A 181 2.35 -19.53 -37.08
CA LYS A 181 2.18 -20.88 -36.53
C LYS A 181 3.06 -21.91 -37.26
N GLN A 182 3.17 -21.81 -38.58
CA GLN A 182 4.06 -22.68 -39.38
C GLN A 182 5.54 -22.50 -39.03
N LEU A 183 5.97 -21.28 -38.71
CA LEU A 183 7.35 -20.98 -38.29
C LEU A 183 7.65 -21.35 -36.83
N LYS A 184 6.62 -21.69 -36.05
CA LYS A 184 6.72 -22.20 -34.69
C LYS A 184 6.67 -23.73 -34.61
N GLY A 185 6.38 -24.40 -35.74
CA GLY A 185 6.43 -25.85 -35.88
C GLY A 185 7.85 -26.37 -35.95
#